data_AF-A0A972TGF7-F1
#
_entry.id   AF-A0A972TGF7-F1
#
_cell.length_a   1.000
_cell.length_b   1.000
_cell.length_c   1.000
_cell.angle_alpha   90.00
_cell.angle_beta   90.00
_cell.angle_gamma   90.00
#
_symmetry.space_group_name_H-M   'P 1'
#
loop_
_entity.id
_entity.type
_entity.pdbx_description
1 polymer ?
#
loop_
_entity_poly.entity_id
_entity_poly.type
_entity_poly.pdbx_seq_one_letter_code
_entity_poly.pdbx_strand_id
1 'polypeptide(L)'
;MIESETKVLEIIPRIKNVKSFRFKPNEDVDFKPGQFFFVTIKDNGGELTKHFSFSNSPTEKEYVEFTKKLSESDYSKALNKLKPGDWARLRLPNG
;
A
#
# COMPACT_ATOMS: atom_id res chain seq x y z
N MET A 1 -16.88 4.23 -2.39
CA MET A 1 -15.40 4.42 -2.42
C MET A 1 -14.98 4.79 -1.01
N ILE A 2 -14.13 3.97 -0.38
CA ILE A 2 -13.65 4.21 0.99
C ILE A 2 -12.28 4.88 0.89
N GLU A 3 -12.12 6.01 1.58
CA GLU A 3 -10.82 6.66 1.77
C GLU A 3 -10.45 6.57 3.25
N SER A 4 -9.35 5.90 3.56
CA SER A 4 -8.85 5.76 4.93
C SER A 4 -7.42 6.22 5.01
N GLU A 5 -7.14 7.14 5.93
CA GLU A 5 -5.78 7.44 6.37
C GLU A 5 -5.32 6.34 7.31
N THR A 6 -4.11 5.84 7.10
CA THR A 6 -3.55 4.69 7.81
C THR A 6 -2.04 4.90 8.02
N LYS A 7 -1.40 3.91 8.63
CA LYS A 7 0.04 3.82 8.75
C LYS A 7 0.54 2.54 8.10
N VAL A 8 1.78 2.58 7.63
CA VAL A 8 2.51 1.38 7.24
C VAL A 8 2.56 0.44 8.45
N LEU A 9 1.97 -0.75 8.32
CA LEU A 9 2.00 -1.76 9.37
C LEU A 9 3.33 -2.50 9.36
N GLU A 10 3.74 -2.98 8.18
CA GLU A 10 4.92 -3.81 8.01
C GLU A 10 5.46 -3.66 6.58
N ILE A 11 6.78 -3.80 6.44
CA ILE A 11 7.45 -3.86 5.13
C ILE A 11 8.25 -5.15 5.09
N ILE A 12 7.83 -6.09 4.24
CA ILE A 12 8.42 -7.41 4.13
C ILE A 12 9.37 -7.44 2.93
N PRO A 13 10.68 -7.63 3.12
CA PRO A 13 11.58 -7.91 2.01
C PRO A 13 11.27 -9.30 1.44
N ARG A 14 11.03 -9.39 0.12
CA ARG A 14 10.79 -10.68 -0.55
C ARG A 14 12.07 -11.20 -1.19
N ILE A 15 12.43 -10.69 -2.37
CA ILE A 15 13.66 -11.03 -3.11
C ILE A 15 14.17 -9.80 -3.87
N LYS A 16 15.48 -9.67 -4.11
CA LYS A 16 16.16 -8.62 -4.92
C LYS A 16 15.27 -7.43 -5.35
N ASN A 17 15.24 -6.38 -4.52
CA ASN A 17 14.48 -5.14 -4.72
C ASN A 17 12.95 -5.28 -4.81
N VAL A 18 12.39 -6.41 -4.41
CA VAL A 18 10.94 -6.63 -4.27
C VAL A 18 10.59 -6.57 -2.79
N LYS A 19 9.61 -5.73 -2.46
CA LYS A 19 9.07 -5.59 -1.11
C LYS A 19 7.55 -5.69 -1.15
N SER A 20 6.98 -6.27 -0.10
CA SER A 20 5.55 -6.22 0.18
C SER A 20 5.30 -5.19 1.26
N PHE A 21 4.30 -4.35 1.05
CA PHE A 21 3.92 -3.29 1.98
C PHE A 21 2.54 -3.61 2.52
N ARG A 22 2.44 -3.72 3.84
CA ARG A 22 1.19 -3.98 4.55
C ARG A 22 0.71 -2.71 5.22
N PHE A 23 -0.59 -2.48 5.13
CA PHE A 23 -1.28 -1.36 5.76
C PHE A 23 -2.50 -1.89 6.48
N LYS A 24 -2.84 -1.28 7.61
CA LYS A 24 -4.04 -1.63 8.36
C LYS A 24 -5.11 -0.56 8.14
N PRO A 25 -6.11 -0.78 7.28
CA PRO A 25 -7.19 0.18 7.12
C PRO A 25 -7.94 0.36 8.46
N ASN A 26 -8.54 1.52 8.69
CA ASN A 26 -9.28 1.77 9.93
C ASN A 26 -10.64 1.06 9.96
N GLU A 27 -11.13 0.68 8.78
CA GLU A 27 -12.40 -0.01 8.58
C GLU A 27 -12.13 -1.36 7.91
N ASP A 28 -13.04 -2.32 8.11
CA ASP A 28 -12.98 -3.59 7.39
C ASP A 28 -13.14 -3.34 5.89
N VAL A 29 -12.17 -3.82 5.10
CA VAL A 29 -12.16 -3.66 3.65
C VAL A 29 -12.59 -4.96 3.01
N ASP A 30 -13.84 -5.02 2.56
CA ASP A 30 -14.30 -6.09 1.70
C ASP A 30 -13.95 -5.77 0.24
N PHE A 31 -13.06 -6.55 -0.35
CA PHE A 31 -12.67 -6.43 -1.77
C PHE A 31 -12.83 -7.77 -2.50
N LYS A 32 -13.06 -7.70 -3.81
CA LYS A 32 -13.11 -8.88 -4.69
C LYS A 32 -11.76 -9.11 -5.36
N PRO A 33 -11.38 -10.37 -5.62
CA PRO A 33 -10.21 -10.67 -6.44
C PRO A 33 -10.27 -9.95 -7.79
N GLY A 34 -9.15 -9.36 -8.21
CA GLY A 34 -9.04 -8.58 -9.44
C GLY A 34 -9.28 -7.07 -9.28
N GLN A 35 -9.77 -6.61 -8.12
CA GLN A 35 -9.85 -5.18 -7.83
C GLN A 35 -8.48 -4.56 -7.54
N PHE A 36 -8.43 -3.24 -7.58
CA PHE A 36 -7.25 -2.44 -7.25
C PHE A 36 -7.59 -1.32 -6.28
N PHE A 37 -6.55 -0.70 -5.74
CA PHE A 37 -6.66 0.41 -4.81
C PHE A 37 -5.55 1.41 -5.02
N PHE A 38 -5.78 2.64 -4.58
CA PHE A 38 -4.74 3.68 -4.63
C PHE A 38 -4.05 3.78 -3.28
N VAL A 39 -2.73 3.94 -3.34
CA VAL A 39 -1.86 4.17 -2.20
C VAL A 39 -1.19 5.52 -2.38
N THR A 40 -1.48 6.42 -1.45
CA THR A 40 -0.88 7.74 -1.35
C THR A 40 0.11 7.77 -0.18
N ILE A 41 1.33 8.24 -0.44
CA ILE A 41 2.41 8.35 0.55
C ILE A 41 3.00 9.76 0.50
N LYS A 42 3.61 10.21 1.59
CA LYS A 42 4.30 11.51 1.63
C LYS A 42 5.78 11.37 1.29
N ASP A 43 6.30 12.26 0.45
CA ASP A 43 7.75 12.39 0.18
C ASP A 43 8.08 13.86 -0.10
N ASN A 44 9.13 14.38 0.54
CA ASN A 44 9.64 15.75 0.37
C ASN A 44 8.58 16.88 0.45
N GLY A 45 7.56 16.72 1.30
CA GLY A 45 6.49 17.71 1.47
C GLY A 45 5.33 17.62 0.46
N GLY A 46 5.38 16.67 -0.48
CA GLY A 46 4.29 16.34 -1.39
C GLY A 46 3.62 14.99 -1.09
N GLU A 47 2.49 14.74 -1.75
CA GLU A 47 1.80 13.45 -1.76
C GLU A 47 1.99 12.76 -3.11
N LEU A 48 2.44 11.51 -3.09
CA LEU A 48 2.60 10.67 -4.28
C LEU A 48 1.55 9.57 -4.26
N THR A 49 0.77 9.43 -5.34
CA THR A 49 -0.32 8.45 -5.42
C THR A 49 -0.09 7.45 -6.55
N LYS A 50 -0.34 6.16 -6.31
CA LYS A 50 -0.27 5.12 -7.35
C LYS A 50 -1.28 4.02 -7.09
N HIS A 51 -1.78 3.37 -8.15
CA HIS A 51 -2.67 2.23 -8.02
C HIS A 51 -1.89 0.91 -7.92
N PHE A 52 -2.42 -0.02 -7.14
CA PHE A 52 -1.91 -1.37 -6.95
C PHE A 52 -3.05 -2.38 -6.85
N SER A 53 -2.78 -3.61 -7.26
CA SER A 53 -3.68 -4.74 -7.02
C SER A 53 -3.41 -5.32 -5.64
N PHE A 54 -4.45 -5.88 -5.02
CA PHE A 54 -4.32 -6.62 -3.77
C PHE A 54 -3.44 -7.84 -3.96
N SER A 55 -2.47 -8.00 -3.06
CA SER A 55 -1.56 -9.17 -2.98
C SER A 55 -1.90 -10.09 -1.80
N ASN A 56 -2.99 -9.80 -1.07
CA ASN A 56 -3.53 -10.63 0.00
C ASN A 56 -4.92 -11.17 -0.34
N SER A 57 -5.38 -12.18 0.39
CA SER A 57 -6.72 -12.74 0.25
C SER A 57 -7.78 -11.78 0.80
N PRO A 58 -8.98 -11.68 0.19
CA PRO A 58 -10.13 -10.99 0.77
C PRO A 58 -10.53 -11.49 2.16
N THR A 59 -10.14 -12.71 2.53
CA THR A 59 -10.39 -13.27 3.87
C THR A 59 -9.44 -12.72 4.93
N GLU A 60 -8.32 -12.11 4.55
CA GLU A 60 -7.35 -11.50 5.45
C GLU A 60 -7.75 -10.04 5.69
N LYS A 61 -8.59 -9.81 6.72
CA LYS A 61 -9.13 -8.47 7.03
C LYS A 61 -8.18 -7.59 7.85
N GLU A 62 -7.14 -8.17 8.42
CA GLU A 62 -6.23 -7.46 9.33
C GLU A 62 -5.32 -6.44 8.61
N TYR A 63 -5.07 -6.66 7.32
CA TYR A 63 -4.20 -5.82 6.52
C TYR A 63 -4.58 -5.89 5.04
N VAL A 64 -4.20 -4.85 4.31
CA VAL A 64 -4.11 -4.91 2.85
C VAL A 64 -2.65 -4.92 2.45
N GLU A 65 -2.31 -5.73 1.46
CA GLU A 65 -0.94 -5.88 0.97
C GLU A 65 -0.86 -5.56 -0.52
N PHE A 66 0.21 -4.88 -0.91
CA PHE A 66 0.67 -4.94 -2.29
C PHE A 66 2.15 -5.28 -2.35
N THR A 67 2.53 -6.03 -3.39
CA THR A 67 3.93 -6.37 -3.67
C THR A 67 4.42 -5.58 -4.87
N LYS A 68 5.57 -4.92 -4.71
CA LYS A 68 6.18 -4.12 -5.78
C LYS A 68 7.67 -4.38 -5.90
N LYS A 69 8.13 -4.56 -7.14
CA LYS A 69 9.54 -4.41 -7.51
C LYS A 69 9.90 -2.93 -7.55
N LEU A 70 10.81 -2.53 -6.66
CA LEU A 70 11.36 -1.19 -6.59
C LEU A 70 12.22 -0.92 -7.83
N SER A 71 12.11 0.31 -8.32
CA SER A 71 12.79 0.85 -9.50
C SER A 71 13.35 2.24 -9.19
N GLU A 72 13.97 2.88 -10.16
CA GLU A 72 14.53 4.23 -10.01
C GLU A 72 13.49 5.37 -10.02
N SER A 73 12.19 5.04 -10.17
CA SER A 73 11.12 6.05 -10.14
C SER A 73 10.97 6.70 -8.77
N ASP A 74 10.55 7.97 -8.72
CA ASP A 74 10.39 8.72 -7.46
C ASP A 74 9.47 8.02 -6.46
N TYR A 75 8.37 7.42 -6.92
CA TYR A 75 7.47 6.63 -6.06
C TYR A 75 8.18 5.43 -5.43
N SER A 76 9.03 4.71 -6.18
CA SER A 76 9.79 3.58 -5.66
C SER A 76 10.86 4.02 -4.67
N LYS A 77 11.51 5.16 -4.91
CA LYS A 77 12.47 5.77 -3.98
C LYS A 77 11.77 6.18 -2.68
N ALA A 78 10.60 6.81 -2.77
CA ALA A 78 9.75 7.16 -1.63
C ALA A 78 9.32 5.91 -0.84
N LEU A 79 8.79 4.87 -1.51
CA LEU A 79 8.46 3.60 -0.88
C LEU A 79 9.66 2.96 -0.17
N ASN A 80 10.86 3.07 -0.74
CA ASN A 80 12.06 2.48 -0.15
C ASN A 80 12.51 3.18 1.14
N LYS A 81 12.13 4.46 1.33
CA LYS A 81 12.38 5.24 2.55
C LYS A 81 11.36 4.97 3.65
N LEU A 82 10.18 4.46 3.32
CA LEU A 82 9.11 4.21 4.29
C LEU A 82 9.56 3.25 5.38
N LYS A 83 9.01 3.47 6.57
CA LYS A 83 9.17 2.64 7.75
C LYS A 83 7.80 2.30 8.35
N PRO A 84 7.69 1.19 9.08
CA PRO A 84 6.50 0.93 9.89
C PRO A 84 6.17 2.13 10.78
N GLY A 85 4.89 2.53 10.79
CA GLY A 85 4.39 3.72 11.49
C GLY A 85 4.26 4.97 10.62
N ASP A 86 4.87 5.01 9.43
CA ASP A 86 4.74 6.15 8.51
C ASP A 86 3.33 6.28 7.96
N TRP A 87 2.90 7.53 7.73
CA TRP A 87 1.56 7.83 7.22
C TRP A 87 1.39 7.38 5.76
N ALA A 88 0.22 6.84 5.46
CA ALA A 88 -0.26 6.59 4.12
C ALA A 88 -1.78 6.82 4.04
N ARG A 89 -2.30 6.99 2.84
CA ARG A 89 -3.74 7.03 2.59
C ARG A 89 -4.11 6.01 1.54
N LEU A 90 -5.17 5.26 1.80
CA LEU A 90 -5.67 4.21 0.94
C LEU A 90 -7.03 4.63 0.37
N ARG A 91 -7.23 4.42 -0.94
CA ARG A 91 -8.55 4.50 -1.57
C ARG A 91 -8.94 3.14 -2.12
N LEU A 92 -9.93 2.51 -1.48
CA LEU A 92 -10.23 1.09 -1.58
C LEU A 92 -11.73 0.85 -1.89
N PRO A 93 -12.03 -0.35 -2.41
CA PRO A 93 -11.51 -0.88 -3.67
C PRO A 93 -12.20 -0.19 -4.87
N ASN A 94 -11.51 -0.16 -6.01
CA ASN A 94 -12.05 0.28 -7.29
C ASN A 94 -11.92 -0.87 -8.31
N GLY A 95 -12.79 -0.85 -9.33
CA GLY A 95 -12.87 -1.88 -10.36
C GLY A 95 -14.02 -2.85 -10.15
#